data_AF-A0AAE3CD54-F1
#
_entry.id   AF-A0AAE3CD54-F1
#
_cell.length_a   1.000
_cell.length_b   1.000
_cell.length_c   1.000
_cell.angle_alpha   90.00
_cell.angle_beta   90.00
_cell.angle_gamma   90.00
#
_symmetry.space_group_name_H-M   'P 1'
#
loop_
_entity.id
_entity.type
_entity.pdbx_description
1 polymer ?
#
loop_
_entity_poly.entity_id
_entity_poly.type
_entity_poly.pdbx_seq_one_letter_code
_entity_poly.pdbx_strand_id
1 'polypeptide(L)'
;MNFERRQAYIHHKRFPWYPKHLYQKYAPAIGSATAQQIINKNNEAWRGFLALRRLETRGKLPPHIAKVSMPRYWKKNRGREFRIIIRNDCYRIDGEHLHLPKGLKLKYKGELRWWGKQGRLEIIYDDTDGVWRGFMTVKVEKPPKRGQ
;
A
#
# COMPACT_ATOMS: atom_id res chain seq x y z
N MET A 1 3.75 13.15 -4.72
CA MET A 1 3.56 12.95 -3.26
C MET A 1 4.82 12.49 -2.54
N ASN A 2 5.32 11.25 -2.71
CA ASN A 2 6.48 10.79 -1.92
C ASN A 2 7.72 11.66 -2.13
N PHE A 3 7.92 12.15 -3.36
CA PHE A 3 8.99 13.10 -3.69
C PHE A 3 8.88 14.38 -2.84
N GLU A 4 7.75 15.07 -2.89
CA GLU A 4 7.49 16.29 -2.12
C GLU A 4 7.74 16.10 -0.61
N ARG A 5 7.30 14.97 -0.05
CA ARG A 5 7.52 14.66 1.38
C ARG A 5 8.98 14.42 1.73
N ARG A 6 9.73 13.71 0.87
CA ARG A 6 11.16 13.51 1.07
C ARG A 6 11.91 14.83 1.01
N GLN A 7 11.61 15.68 0.03
CA GLN A 7 12.19 17.02 -0.08
C GLN A 7 11.88 17.85 1.17
N ALA A 8 10.61 17.89 1.59
CA ALA A 8 10.22 18.59 2.81
C ALA A 8 10.97 18.07 4.04
N TYR A 9 11.06 16.74 4.22
CA TYR A 9 11.77 16.15 5.36
C TYR A 9 13.28 16.45 5.35
N ILE A 10 13.94 16.34 4.20
CA ILE A 10 15.38 16.64 4.04
C ILE A 10 15.66 18.11 4.35
N HIS A 11 14.77 19.02 3.95
CA HIS A 11 14.91 20.46 4.20
C HIS A 11 14.23 20.92 5.52
N HIS A 12 13.91 19.99 6.43
CA HIS A 12 13.28 20.29 7.73
C HIS A 12 11.96 21.09 7.63
N LYS A 13 11.24 20.96 6.52
CA LYS A 13 9.92 21.57 6.29
C LYS A 13 8.80 20.59 6.65
N ARG A 14 7.67 21.15 7.08
CA ARG A 14 6.43 20.37 7.26
C ARG A 14 5.82 20.05 5.89
N PHE A 15 5.13 18.92 5.80
CA PHE A 15 4.35 18.54 4.62
C PHE A 15 2.91 18.19 5.01
N PRO A 16 1.93 18.40 4.11
CA PRO A 16 0.54 18.00 4.36
C PRO A 16 0.35 16.48 4.28
N TRP A 17 -0.43 15.93 5.21
CA TRP A 17 -0.85 14.53 5.18
C TRP A 17 -1.87 14.24 4.07
N TYR A 18 -2.59 15.28 3.63
CA TYR A 18 -3.50 15.22 2.50
C TYR A 18 -3.10 16.28 1.45
N PRO A 19 -2.33 15.91 0.42
CA PRO A 19 -1.92 16.85 -0.63
C PRO A 19 -3.09 17.12 -1.59
N LYS A 20 -3.92 18.12 -1.27
CA LYS A 20 -5.14 18.48 -2.02
C LYS A 20 -4.85 18.72 -3.51
N HIS A 21 -3.73 19.37 -3.83
CA HIS A 21 -3.32 19.66 -5.21
C HIS A 21 -3.06 18.38 -6.02
N LEU A 22 -2.41 17.37 -5.41
CA LEU A 22 -2.19 16.09 -6.08
C LEU A 22 -3.49 15.29 -6.23
N TYR A 23 -4.34 15.32 -5.20
CA TYR A 23 -5.64 14.68 -5.29
C TYR A 23 -6.46 15.27 -6.44
N GLN A 24 -6.61 16.59 -6.49
CA GLN A 24 -7.36 17.28 -7.55
C GLN A 24 -6.78 17.01 -8.94
N LYS A 25 -5.45 16.93 -9.06
CA LYS A 25 -4.78 16.63 -10.34
C LYS A 25 -5.03 15.21 -10.84
N TYR A 26 -4.99 14.21 -9.96
CA TYR A 26 -4.96 12.80 -10.38
C TYR A 26 -6.29 12.06 -10.20
N ALA A 27 -7.15 12.47 -9.26
CA ALA A 27 -8.43 11.82 -9.01
C ALA A 27 -9.33 11.72 -10.25
N PRO A 28 -9.40 12.71 -11.17
CA PRO A 28 -10.17 12.58 -12.40
C PRO A 28 -9.68 11.43 -13.31
N ALA A 29 -8.38 11.14 -13.31
CA ALA A 29 -7.79 10.12 -14.18
C ALA A 29 -7.90 8.70 -13.58
N ILE A 30 -7.70 8.55 -12.27
CA ILE A 30 -7.60 7.22 -11.62
C ILE A 30 -8.78 6.89 -10.70
N GLY A 31 -9.72 7.81 -10.54
CA GLY A 31 -10.84 7.70 -9.61
C GLY A 31 -10.50 8.20 -8.20
N SER A 32 -11.51 8.80 -7.55
CA SER A 32 -11.42 9.36 -6.20
C SER A 32 -10.97 8.33 -5.15
N ALA A 33 -11.59 7.14 -5.17
CA ALA A 33 -11.29 6.07 -4.23
C ALA A 33 -9.83 5.60 -4.35
N THR A 34 -9.34 5.37 -5.57
CA THR A 34 -7.95 4.98 -5.86
C THR A 34 -6.97 6.05 -5.42
N ALA A 35 -7.23 7.33 -5.78
CA ALA A 35 -6.38 8.45 -5.39
C ALA A 35 -6.25 8.57 -3.87
N GLN A 36 -7.37 8.44 -3.14
CA GLN A 36 -7.39 8.44 -1.69
C GLN A 36 -6.57 7.27 -1.10
N GLN A 37 -6.68 6.06 -1.67
CA GLN A 37 -5.94 4.91 -1.18
C GLN A 37 -4.43 5.02 -1.42
N ILE A 38 -3.99 5.64 -2.52
CA ILE A 38 -2.57 5.96 -2.75
C ILE A 38 -2.06 6.92 -1.69
N ILE A 39 -2.83 7.97 -1.35
CA ILE A 39 -2.51 8.90 -0.26
C ILE A 39 -2.39 8.15 1.07
N ASN A 40 -3.36 7.29 1.40
CA ASN A 40 -3.37 6.52 2.64
C ASN A 40 -2.15 5.57 2.73
N LYS A 41 -1.83 4.85 1.65
CA LYS A 41 -0.66 3.96 1.60
C LYS A 41 0.64 4.72 1.85
N ASN A 42 0.78 5.91 1.28
CA ASN A 42 1.96 6.73 1.54
C ASN A 42 1.96 7.29 2.97
N ASN A 43 0.80 7.68 3.51
CA ASN A 43 0.66 8.10 4.89
C ASN A 43 1.10 7.00 5.87
N GLU A 44 0.70 5.75 5.64
CA GLU A 44 1.11 4.60 6.44
C GLU A 44 2.63 4.44 6.46
N ALA A 45 3.28 4.49 5.29
CA ALA A 45 4.75 4.39 5.19
C ALA A 45 5.46 5.51 5.96
N TRP A 46 4.97 6.75 5.84
CA TRP A 46 5.55 7.90 6.56
C TRP A 46 5.28 7.86 8.06
N ARG A 47 4.09 7.42 8.50
CA ARG A 47 3.78 7.24 9.93
C ARG A 47 4.70 6.19 10.55
N GLY A 48 4.90 5.05 9.88
CA GLY A 48 5.82 4.00 10.33
C GLY A 48 7.25 4.52 10.45
N PHE A 49 7.74 5.23 9.43
CA PHE A 49 9.07 5.85 9.47
C PHE A 49 9.21 6.84 10.64
N LEU A 50 8.28 7.77 10.81
CA LEU A 50 8.35 8.75 11.90
C LEU A 50 8.25 8.10 13.28
N ALA A 51 7.47 7.03 13.43
CA ALA A 51 7.40 6.25 14.66
C ALA A 51 8.76 5.60 14.98
N LEU A 52 9.41 4.98 14.00
CA LEU A 52 10.75 4.40 14.17
C LEU A 52 11.79 5.48 14.53
N ARG A 53 11.75 6.66 13.90
CA ARG A 53 12.65 7.77 14.26
C ARG A 53 12.48 8.23 15.71
N ARG A 54 11.25 8.25 16.23
CA ARG A 54 11.02 8.57 17.67
C ARG A 54 11.58 7.50 18.59
N LEU A 55 11.52 6.23 18.21
CA LEU A 55 12.11 5.13 18.99
C LEU A 55 13.63 5.20 18.99
N GLU A 56 14.23 5.50 17.84
CA GLU A 56 15.68 5.69 17.68
C GLU A 56 16.19 6.84 18.56
N THR A 57 15.53 8.00 18.57
CA THR A 57 15.89 9.11 19.48
C THR A 57 15.79 8.74 20.96
N ARG A 58 14.97 7.75 21.31
CA ARG A 58 14.80 7.26 22.70
C ARG A 58 15.70 6.07 23.04
N GLY A 59 16.53 5.60 22.10
CA GLY A 59 17.33 4.37 22.28
C GLY A 59 16.48 3.09 22.39
N LYS A 60 15.21 3.12 21.96
CA LYS A 60 14.26 2.00 22.04
C LYS A 60 14.01 1.33 20.69
N LEU A 61 14.99 1.38 19.80
CA LEU A 61 14.87 0.76 18.49
C LEU A 61 14.98 -0.76 18.64
N PRO A 62 14.12 -1.55 17.97
CA PRO A 62 14.24 -3.00 18.01
C PRO A 62 15.64 -3.46 17.55
N PRO A 63 16.23 -4.49 18.18
CA PRO A 63 17.62 -4.89 17.93
C PRO A 63 17.87 -5.35 16.49
N HIS A 64 16.83 -5.83 15.80
CA HIS A 64 16.90 -6.25 14.40
C HIS A 64 16.91 -5.08 13.39
N ILE A 65 16.75 -3.83 13.84
CA ILE A 65 16.74 -2.64 12.97
C ILE A 65 18.04 -1.87 13.18
N ALA A 66 19.00 -2.04 12.26
CA ALA A 66 20.27 -1.33 12.31
C ALA A 66 20.17 0.15 11.90
N LYS A 67 19.23 0.50 11.01
CA LYS A 67 19.11 1.87 10.48
C LYS A 67 17.68 2.19 10.06
N VAL A 68 17.16 3.32 10.55
CA VAL A 68 15.86 3.84 10.11
C VAL A 68 16.02 4.64 8.82
N SER A 69 15.40 4.16 7.74
CA SER A 69 15.48 4.79 6.41
C SER A 69 14.16 5.43 6.00
N MET A 70 14.24 6.56 5.28
CA MET A 70 13.06 7.21 4.71
C MET A 70 12.30 6.28 3.75
N PRO A 71 10.97 6.42 3.62
CA PRO A 71 10.18 5.69 2.63
C PRO A 71 10.77 5.82 1.22
N ARG A 72 11.05 4.68 0.60
CA ARG A 72 11.59 4.62 -0.77
C ARG A 72 10.49 4.86 -1.80
N TYR A 73 10.92 5.22 -3.02
CA TYR A 73 10.01 5.24 -4.17
C TYR A 73 9.65 3.81 -4.57
N TRP A 74 8.47 3.63 -5.16
CA TRP A 74 8.05 2.36 -5.78
C TRP A 74 8.81 2.18 -7.10
N LYS A 75 10.04 1.65 -6.99
CA LYS A 75 10.94 1.36 -8.09
C LYS A 75 11.46 -0.07 -7.92
N LYS A 76 11.52 -0.82 -9.02
CA LYS A 76 12.13 -2.15 -9.11
C LYS A 76 13.07 -2.16 -10.31
N ASN A 77 14.30 -2.65 -10.12
CA ASN A 77 15.34 -2.73 -11.15
C ASN A 77 15.49 -1.44 -11.97
N ARG A 78 15.11 -1.49 -13.26
CA ARG A 78 15.25 -0.43 -14.26
C ARG A 78 14.05 0.51 -14.36
N GLY A 79 12.99 0.32 -13.55
CA GLY A 79 11.70 0.98 -13.76
C GLY A 79 10.90 1.34 -12.51
N ARG A 80 9.69 1.85 -12.75
CA ARG A 80 8.66 2.05 -11.71
C ARG A 80 7.94 0.74 -11.49
N GLU A 81 7.64 0.43 -10.24
CA GLU A 81 6.81 -0.74 -9.91
C GLU A 81 5.36 -0.44 -10.32
N PHE A 82 4.76 -1.32 -11.13
CA PHE A 82 3.34 -1.22 -11.45
C PHE A 82 2.53 -1.74 -10.27
N ARG A 83 1.73 -0.83 -9.69
CA ARG A 83 0.90 -1.12 -8.53
C ARG A 83 -0.48 -0.49 -8.71
N ILE A 84 -1.50 -1.31 -8.50
CA ILE A 84 -2.90 -0.90 -8.45
C ILE A 84 -3.38 -1.05 -7.01
N ILE A 85 -4.01 -0.01 -6.47
CA ILE A 85 -4.50 0.01 -5.08
C ILE A 85 -6.00 0.24 -5.10
N ILE A 86 -6.75 -0.72 -4.56
CA ILE A 86 -8.21 -0.76 -4.69
C ILE A 86 -8.83 -0.78 -3.28
N ARG A 87 -9.79 0.11 -3.06
CA ARG A 87 -10.54 0.20 -1.79
C ARG A 87 -11.42 -1.03 -1.62
N ASN A 88 -11.65 -1.43 -0.37
CA ASN A 88 -12.38 -2.64 0.01
C ASN A 88 -13.81 -2.76 -0.52
N ASP A 89 -14.47 -1.64 -0.79
CA ASP A 89 -15.82 -1.56 -1.36
C ASP A 89 -15.83 -1.44 -2.89
N CYS A 90 -14.64 -1.37 -3.52
CA CYS A 90 -14.47 -1.21 -4.96
C CYS A 90 -14.07 -2.51 -5.67
N TYR A 91 -14.05 -3.65 -4.97
CA TYR A 91 -13.83 -4.96 -5.58
C TYR A 91 -14.61 -6.05 -4.85
N ARG A 92 -14.74 -7.20 -5.51
CA ARG A 92 -15.28 -8.42 -4.92
C ARG A 92 -14.50 -9.63 -5.42
N ILE A 93 -14.30 -10.63 -4.57
CA ILE A 93 -13.71 -11.91 -4.93
C ILE A 93 -14.75 -13.00 -4.67
N ASP A 94 -14.98 -13.90 -5.62
CA ASP A 94 -15.98 -14.98 -5.53
C ASP A 94 -15.36 -16.40 -5.48
N GLY A 95 -14.05 -16.50 -5.28
CA GLY A 95 -13.31 -17.77 -5.22
C GLY A 95 -12.57 -18.13 -6.51
N GLU A 96 -13.03 -17.61 -7.65
CA GLU A 96 -12.39 -17.83 -8.95
C GLU A 96 -12.06 -16.51 -9.66
N HIS A 97 -12.89 -15.50 -9.45
CA HIS A 97 -12.81 -14.22 -10.13
C HIS A 97 -12.65 -13.05 -9.16
N LEU A 98 -11.82 -12.11 -9.60
CA LEU A 98 -11.73 -10.77 -9.07
C LEU A 98 -12.61 -9.84 -9.92
N HIS A 99 -13.61 -9.25 -9.29
CA HIS A 99 -14.50 -8.25 -9.89
C HIS A 99 -14.01 -6.86 -9.51
N LEU A 100 -13.78 -6.03 -10.51
CA LEU A 100 -13.28 -4.66 -10.40
C LEU A 100 -14.31 -3.66 -10.95
N PRO A 101 -14.13 -2.35 -10.70
CA PRO A 101 -15.03 -1.34 -11.23
C PRO A 101 -15.12 -1.39 -12.76
N LYS A 102 -16.22 -0.86 -13.31
CA LYS A 102 -16.50 -0.87 -14.76
C LYS A 102 -16.70 -2.26 -15.37
N GLY A 103 -17.13 -3.25 -14.58
CA GLY A 103 -17.46 -4.59 -15.06
C GLY A 103 -16.25 -5.46 -15.39
N LEU A 104 -15.05 -5.04 -15.02
CA LEU A 104 -13.84 -5.82 -15.28
C LEU A 104 -13.81 -7.06 -14.38
N LYS A 105 -13.83 -8.24 -15.00
CA LYS A 105 -13.79 -9.55 -14.34
C LYS A 105 -12.50 -10.27 -14.73
N LEU A 106 -11.69 -10.63 -13.74
CA LEU A 106 -10.39 -11.28 -13.95
C LEU A 106 -10.38 -12.62 -13.24
N LYS A 107 -10.06 -13.70 -13.95
CA LYS A 107 -9.78 -15.00 -13.33
C LYS A 107 -8.41 -14.95 -12.65
N TYR A 108 -8.32 -15.42 -11.41
CA TYR A 108 -7.05 -15.51 -10.68
C TYR A 108 -6.70 -16.95 -10.35
N LYS A 109 -5.42 -17.21 -10.06
CA LYS A 109 -4.92 -18.51 -9.60
C LYS A 109 -4.59 -18.43 -8.10
N GLY A 110 -4.94 -19.47 -7.37
CA GLY A 110 -4.65 -19.62 -5.93
C GLY A 110 -5.90 -19.60 -5.06
N GLU A 111 -5.71 -19.96 -3.80
CA GLU A 111 -6.79 -20.02 -2.80
C GLU A 111 -6.62 -18.94 -1.74
N LEU A 112 -7.74 -18.40 -1.26
CA LEU A 112 -7.72 -17.43 -0.17
C LEU A 112 -7.39 -18.15 1.14
N ARG A 113 -6.19 -17.87 1.67
CA ARG A 113 -5.76 -18.40 2.97
C ARG A 113 -6.61 -17.92 4.14
N TRP A 114 -7.19 -16.72 4.04
CA TRP A 114 -7.93 -16.07 5.12
C TRP A 114 -9.34 -15.67 4.67
N TRP A 115 -10.33 -16.02 5.49
CA TRP A 115 -11.73 -15.63 5.32
C TRP A 115 -12.11 -14.64 6.41
N GLY A 116 -12.74 -13.53 6.03
CA GLY A 116 -13.11 -12.46 6.95
C GLY A 116 -13.43 -11.16 6.22
N LYS A 117 -13.48 -10.04 6.95
CA LYS A 117 -13.79 -8.73 6.36
C LYS A 117 -12.63 -8.28 5.48
N GLN A 118 -12.88 -8.24 4.17
CA GLN A 118 -11.93 -7.82 3.16
C GLN A 118 -11.57 -6.34 3.32
N GLY A 119 -10.28 -6.04 3.23
CA GLY A 119 -9.69 -4.72 3.34
C GLY A 119 -9.19 -4.22 1.99
N ARG A 120 -8.12 -3.44 1.98
CA ARG A 120 -7.51 -2.93 0.75
C ARG A 120 -6.89 -4.07 -0.05
N LEU A 121 -7.09 -4.04 -1.37
CA LEU A 121 -6.41 -4.91 -2.32
C LEU A 121 -5.29 -4.14 -3.01
N GLU A 122 -4.10 -4.72 -3.05
CA GLU A 122 -2.93 -4.20 -3.75
C GLU A 122 -2.51 -5.22 -4.81
N ILE A 123 -2.62 -4.85 -6.09
CA ILE A 123 -2.19 -5.70 -7.20
C ILE A 123 -0.86 -5.15 -7.70
N ILE A 124 0.19 -5.97 -7.65
CA ILE A 124 1.56 -5.57 -7.98
C ILE A 124 2.05 -6.47 -9.12
N TYR A 125 2.64 -5.86 -10.14
CA TYR A 125 3.30 -6.62 -11.20
C TYR A 125 4.66 -7.11 -10.71
N ASP A 126 4.89 -8.41 -10.83
CA ASP A 126 6.19 -9.00 -10.62
C ASP A 126 6.91 -9.19 -11.96
N ASP A 127 7.93 -8.37 -12.18
CA ASP A 127 8.79 -8.41 -13.36
C ASP A 127 9.65 -9.68 -13.44
N THR A 128 9.87 -10.38 -12.33
CA THR A 128 10.73 -11.57 -12.28
C THR A 128 10.03 -12.78 -12.88
N ASP A 129 8.76 -12.96 -12.53
CA ASP A 129 7.95 -14.08 -13.02
C ASP A 129 6.98 -13.67 -14.14
N GLY A 130 6.89 -12.37 -14.45
CA GLY A 130 5.98 -11.82 -15.45
C GLY A 130 4.50 -11.88 -15.07
N VAL A 131 4.17 -11.95 -13.77
CA VAL A 131 2.80 -12.17 -13.27
C VAL A 131 2.30 -11.02 -12.39
N TRP A 132 0.98 -10.82 -12.36
CA TRP A 132 0.34 -9.92 -11.41
C TRP A 132 -0.01 -10.67 -10.11
N ARG A 133 0.36 -10.10 -8.97
CA ARG A 133 0.11 -10.66 -7.64
C ARG A 133 -0.83 -9.74 -6.84
N GLY A 134 -1.89 -10.32 -6.28
CA GLY A 134 -2.84 -9.63 -5.42
C GLY A 134 -2.54 -9.85 -3.94
N PHE A 135 -2.44 -8.76 -3.18
CA PHE A 135 -2.26 -8.76 -1.74
C PHE A 135 -3.45 -8.07 -1.08
N MET A 136 -4.16 -8.79 -0.23
CA MET A 136 -5.36 -8.28 0.44
C MET A 136 -5.17 -8.33 1.96
N THR A 137 -5.48 -7.22 2.63
CA THR A 137 -5.65 -7.24 4.09
C THR A 137 -7.00 -7.88 4.42
N VAL A 138 -7.03 -8.85 5.33
CA VAL A 138 -8.26 -9.47 5.83
C VAL A 138 -8.33 -9.28 7.34
N LYS A 139 -9.45 -8.76 7.85
CA LYS A 139 -9.72 -8.74 9.28
C LYS A 139 -10.47 -10.03 9.64
N VAL A 140 -9.79 -10.90 10.38
CA VAL A 140 -10.32 -12.16 10.92
C VAL A 140 -10.83 -11.95 12.34
N GLU A 141 -11.92 -12.62 12.72
CA GLU A 141 -12.47 -12.51 14.09
C GLU A 141 -11.64 -13.28 15.11
N LYS A 142 -11.10 -14.43 14.71
CA LYS A 142 -10.14 -15.20 15.50
C LYS A 142 -8.88 -15.39 14.67
N PRO A 143 -7.69 -15.01 15.19
CA PRO A 143 -6.46 -15.38 14.52
C PRO A 143 -6.38 -16.92 14.49
N PRO A 144 -5.96 -17.51 13.37
CA PRO A 144 -5.69 -18.94 13.29
C PRO A 144 -4.69 -19.36 14.38
N LYS A 145 -4.80 -20.59 14.88
CA LYS A 145 -3.71 -21.19 15.67
C LYS A 145 -2.48 -21.24 14.75
N ARG A 146 -1.36 -20.64 15.17
CA ARG A 146 -0.09 -20.74 14.43
C ARG A 146 0.31 -22.22 14.34
N GLY A 147 0.42 -22.76 13.12
CA GLY A 147 1.07 -24.05 12.86
C GLY A 147 0.19 -25.29 12.96
N GLN A 148 -0.90 -25.37 12.19
CA GLN A 148 -1.54 -26.64 11.81
C GLN A 148 -1.68 -26.69 10.29
#